data_AF-A0A268HAJ4-F1
#
_entry.id   AF-A0A268HAJ4-F1
#
_cell.length_a   1.000
_cell.length_b   1.000
_cell.length_c   1.000
_cell.angle_alpha   90.00
_cell.angle_beta   90.00
_cell.angle_gamma   90.00
#
_symmetry.space_group_name_H-M   'P 1'
#
loop_
_entity.id
_entity.type
_entity.pdbx_description
1 polymer ?
#
loop_
_entity_poly.entity_id
_entity_poly.type
_entity_poly.pdbx_seq_one_letter_code
_entity_poly.pdbx_strand_id
1 'polypeptide(L)'
;MKKSISILSALIFLVSTCITYFSLYETNSQLPVAIIIIFAWVLPLIGLIIGAAGEKTLFKYIGFYGNLLLLLVTVLYPVVISLIWNQP
;
A
#
# COMPACT_ATOMS: atom_id res chain seq x y z
N MET A 1 6.96 16.67 -16.30
CA MET A 1 7.36 16.19 -14.96
C MET A 1 6.19 15.63 -14.14
N LYS A 2 5.03 16.31 -14.08
CA LYS A 2 3.88 15.85 -13.29
C LYS A 2 3.31 14.48 -13.70
N LYS A 3 3.39 14.12 -14.99
CA LYS A 3 3.08 12.76 -15.48
C LYS A 3 4.00 11.68 -14.91
N SER A 4 5.31 11.93 -14.84
CA SER A 4 6.29 10.98 -14.30
C SER A 4 6.06 10.71 -12.80
N ILE A 5 5.62 11.74 -12.06
CA ILE A 5 5.22 11.64 -10.65
C ILE A 5 4.01 10.70 -10.50
N SER A 6 3.00 10.83 -11.36
CA SER A 6 1.84 9.92 -11.37
C SER A 6 2.24 8.47 -11.69
N ILE A 7 3.14 8.26 -12.64
CA ILE A 7 3.67 6.93 -12.98
C ILE A 7 4.44 6.34 -11.80
N LEU A 8 5.29 7.12 -11.13
CA LEU A 8 6.05 6.68 -9.97
C LEU A 8 5.13 6.24 -8.82
N SER A 9 4.07 7.01 -8.53
CA SER A 9 3.07 6.62 -7.53
C SER A 9 2.36 5.30 -7.89
N ALA A 10 2.03 5.08 -9.16
CA ALA A 10 1.44 3.82 -9.62
C ALA A 10 2.42 2.64 -9.51
N LEU A 11 3.71 2.84 -9.82
CA LEU A 11 4.74 1.81 -9.66
C LEU A 11 4.93 1.44 -8.18
N ILE A 12 4.95 2.45 -7.30
CA ILE A 12 4.99 2.24 -5.85
C ILE A 12 3.81 1.37 -5.40
N PHE A 13 2.61 1.68 -5.85
CA PHE A 13 1.42 0.89 -5.54
C PHE A 13 1.56 -0.57 -6.01
N LEU A 14 1.99 -0.79 -7.25
CA LEU A 14 2.14 -2.14 -7.80
C LEU A 14 3.15 -2.97 -7.03
N VAL A 15 4.35 -2.43 -6.78
CA VAL A 15 5.41 -3.13 -6.04
C VAL A 15 4.96 -3.43 -4.60
N SER A 16 4.37 -2.43 -3.93
CA SER A 16 3.87 -2.56 -2.57
C SER A 16 2.78 -3.62 -2.46
N THR A 17 1.84 -3.64 -3.42
CA THR A 17 0.75 -4.62 -3.46
C THR A 17 1.28 -6.02 -3.68
N CYS A 18 2.20 -6.21 -4.63
CA CYS A 18 2.81 -7.52 -4.88
C CYS A 18 3.47 -8.08 -3.62
N ILE A 19 4.36 -7.30 -2.99
CA ILE A 19 5.09 -7.76 -1.80
C ILE A 19 4.12 -8.02 -0.64
N THR A 20 3.18 -7.10 -0.39
CA THR A 20 2.18 -7.28 0.67
C THR A 20 1.32 -8.52 0.44
N TYR A 21 0.89 -8.77 -0.80
CA TYR A 21 0.12 -9.95 -1.16
C TYR A 21 0.94 -11.23 -0.93
N PHE A 22 2.18 -11.30 -1.41
CA PHE A 22 3.06 -12.45 -1.18
C PHE A 22 3.26 -12.71 0.32
N SER A 23 3.49 -11.66 1.12
CA SER A 23 3.67 -11.78 2.56
C SER A 23 2.42 -12.28 3.31
N LEU A 24 1.21 -11.97 2.82
CA LEU A 24 -0.03 -12.40 3.48
C LEU A 24 -0.41 -13.85 3.19
N TYR A 25 -0.11 -14.35 1.99
CA TYR A 25 -0.51 -15.71 1.57
C TYR A 25 0.57 -16.77 1.81
N GLU A 26 1.81 -16.36 2.03
CA GLU A 26 2.89 -17.27 2.36
C GLU A 26 3.00 -17.39 3.88
N THR A 27 2.38 -18.41 4.47
CA THR A 27 2.40 -18.67 5.92
C THR A 27 3.80 -18.89 6.50
N ASN A 28 4.79 -19.17 5.64
CA ASN A 28 6.21 -19.25 5.96
C ASN A 28 7.03 -18.16 5.25
N SER A 29 6.47 -16.97 5.01
CA SER A 29 7.21 -15.91 4.33
C SER A 29 8.54 -15.68 5.04
N GLN A 30 9.65 -15.89 4.33
CA GLN A 30 11.01 -15.67 4.86
C GLN A 30 11.35 -14.18 4.96
N LEU A 31 10.40 -13.31 4.64
CA LEU A 31 10.59 -11.87 4.64
C LEU A 31 10.59 -11.34 6.09
N PRO A 32 11.64 -10.61 6.50
CA PRO A 32 11.65 -9.93 7.79
C PRO A 32 10.44 -9.01 7.94
N VAL A 33 9.85 -8.97 9.14
CA VAL A 33 8.70 -8.11 9.47
C VAL A 33 8.94 -6.64 9.09
N ALA A 34 10.18 -6.15 9.25
CA ALA A 34 10.54 -4.80 8.85
C ALA A 34 10.34 -4.54 7.34
N ILE A 35 10.65 -5.52 6.48
CA ILE A 35 10.42 -5.41 5.03
C ILE A 35 8.92 -5.33 4.75
N ILE A 36 8.12 -6.17 5.40
CA ILE A 36 6.66 -6.18 5.24
C ILE A 36 6.09 -4.81 5.63
N ILE A 37 6.50 -4.25 6.77
CA ILE A 37 6.05 -2.91 7.22
C ILE A 37 6.43 -1.82 6.21
N ILE A 38 7.66 -1.85 5.67
CA ILE A 38 8.09 -0.86 4.69
C ILE A 38 7.21 -0.91 3.44
N PHE A 39 6.96 -2.11 2.89
CA PHE A 39 6.21 -2.25 1.64
C PHE A 39 4.69 -2.16 1.83
N ALA A 40 4.16 -2.53 2.99
CA ALA A 40 2.73 -2.42 3.27
C ALA A 40 2.32 -1.02 3.70
N TRP A 41 3.18 -0.28 4.44
CA TRP A 41 2.80 0.98 5.08
C TRP A 41 3.63 2.17 4.62
N VAL A 42 4.97 2.11 4.77
CA VAL A 42 5.82 3.28 4.52
C VAL A 42 5.82 3.68 3.05
N LEU A 43 6.03 2.70 2.17
CA LEU A 43 6.13 2.93 0.74
C LEU A 43 4.79 3.38 0.14
N PRO A 44 3.63 2.77 0.50
CA PRO A 44 2.33 3.29 0.08
C PRO A 44 2.03 4.69 0.58
N LEU A 45 2.43 5.04 1.81
CA LEU A 45 2.30 6.41 2.32
C LEU A 45 3.08 7.42 1.44
N ILE A 46 4.32 7.09 1.10
CA ILE A 46 5.14 7.88 0.18
C ILE A 46 4.46 7.96 -1.20
N GLY A 47 3.97 6.82 -1.71
CA GLY A 47 3.25 6.74 -2.97
C GLY A 47 1.99 7.62 -3.01
N LEU A 48 1.29 7.75 -1.89
CA LEU A 48 0.13 8.61 -1.70
C LEU A 48 0.50 10.10 -1.78
N ILE A 49 1.55 10.52 -1.06
CA ILE A 49 2.06 11.90 -1.07
C ILE A 49 2.51 12.28 -2.48
N ILE A 50 3.28 11.40 -3.14
CA ILE A 50 3.73 11.59 -4.53
C ILE A 50 2.52 11.66 -5.48
N GLY A 51 1.56 10.73 -5.33
CA GLY A 51 0.37 10.67 -6.16
C GLY A 51 -0.51 11.92 -6.07
N ALA A 52 -0.58 12.56 -4.91
CA ALA A 52 -1.33 13.80 -4.70
C ALA A 52 -0.81 14.94 -5.61
N ALA A 53 0.51 15.05 -5.74
CA ALA A 53 1.20 16.06 -6.56
C ALA A 53 1.20 15.75 -8.08
N GLY A 54 0.78 14.54 -8.47
CA GLY A 54 0.75 14.08 -9.86
C GLY A 54 -0.32 14.76 -10.73
N GLU A 55 -0.17 14.62 -12.05
CA GLU A 55 -1.14 15.09 -13.06
C GLU A 55 -2.38 14.18 -13.14
N LYS A 56 -3.57 14.75 -13.41
CA LYS A 56 -4.87 14.05 -13.51
C LYS A 56 -4.90 13.07 -14.70
N THR A 57 -4.23 11.95 -14.54
CA THR A 57 -4.09 10.85 -15.50
C THR A 57 -4.58 9.56 -14.88
N LEU A 58 -4.82 8.53 -15.70
CA LEU A 58 -5.17 7.19 -15.21
C LEU A 58 -4.15 6.66 -14.17
N PHE A 59 -2.86 6.90 -14.39
CA PHE A 59 -1.79 6.53 -13.45
C PHE A 59 -1.91 7.25 -12.09
N LYS A 60 -2.38 8.50 -12.06
CA LYS A 60 -2.63 9.19 -10.79
C LYS A 60 -3.73 8.49 -10.01
N TYR A 61 -4.81 8.11 -10.67
CA TYR A 61 -5.91 7.44 -10.00
C TYR A 61 -5.49 6.06 -9.48
N ILE A 62 -4.78 5.27 -10.29
CA ILE A 62 -4.24 3.97 -9.87
C ILE A 62 -3.27 4.12 -8.70
N GLY A 63 -2.29 5.02 -8.82
CA GLY A 63 -1.30 5.24 -7.76
C GLY A 63 -1.90 5.80 -6.49
N PHE A 64 -2.69 6.87 -6.57
CA PHE A 64 -3.25 7.53 -5.39
C PHE A 64 -4.28 6.63 -4.68
N TYR A 65 -5.31 6.16 -5.39
CA TYR A 65 -6.35 5.34 -4.78
C TYR A 65 -5.87 3.94 -4.45
N GLY A 66 -4.96 3.37 -5.25
CA GLY A 66 -4.36 2.08 -4.94
C GLY A 66 -3.52 2.12 -3.67
N ASN A 67 -2.63 3.11 -3.52
CA ASN A 67 -1.84 3.26 -2.29
C ASN A 67 -2.74 3.55 -1.07
N LEU A 68 -3.78 4.36 -1.24
CA LEU A 68 -4.77 4.59 -0.19
C LEU A 68 -5.47 3.30 0.22
N LEU A 69 -6.01 2.55 -0.75
CA LEU A 69 -6.68 1.28 -0.48
C LEU A 69 -5.74 0.30 0.23
N LEU A 70 -4.48 0.20 -0.21
CA LEU A 70 -3.50 -0.69 0.39
C LEU A 70 -3.25 -0.33 1.86
N LEU A 71 -3.14 0.96 2.20
CA LEU A 71 -3.04 1.39 3.61
C LEU A 71 -4.29 1.05 4.41
N LEU A 72 -5.49 1.29 3.85
CA LEU A 72 -6.74 0.97 4.55
C LEU A 72 -6.84 -0.54 4.83
N VAL A 73 -6.50 -1.38 3.85
CA VAL A 73 -6.56 -2.85 4.00
C VAL A 73 -5.46 -3.38 4.93
N THR A 74 -4.29 -2.75 4.96
CA THR A 74 -3.17 -3.25 5.80
C THR A 74 -3.15 -2.67 7.20
N VAL A 75 -3.88 -1.58 7.46
CA VAL A 75 -3.94 -0.91 8.78
C VAL A 75 -5.34 -1.00 9.37
N LEU A 76 -6.38 -0.53 8.68
CA LEU A 76 -7.73 -0.50 9.26
C LEU A 76 -8.32 -1.89 9.39
N TYR A 77 -8.20 -2.76 8.39
CA TYR A 77 -8.75 -4.11 8.47
C TYR A 77 -8.27 -4.89 9.70
N PRO A 78 -6.94 -5.01 10.00
CA PRO A 78 -6.50 -5.71 11.20
C PRO A 78 -6.91 -4.99 12.49
N VAL A 79 -6.98 -3.66 12.51
CA VAL A 79 -7.47 -2.91 13.69
C VAL A 79 -8.95 -3.19 13.94
N VAL A 80 -9.79 -3.13 12.91
CA VAL A 80 -11.23 -3.38 13.02
C VAL A 80 -11.51 -4.83 13.42
N ILE A 81 -10.83 -5.81 12.82
CA ILE A 81 -10.97 -7.21 13.21
C ILE A 81 -10.51 -7.41 14.66
N SER A 82 -9.39 -6.83 15.08
CA SER A 82 -8.94 -6.99 16.46
C SER A 82 -9.89 -6.38 17.48
N LEU A 83 -10.66 -5.32 17.14
CA LEU A 83 -11.65 -4.71 18.03
C LEU A 83 -12.99 -5.45 18.06
N ILE A 84 -13.42 -6.04 16.93
CA ILE A 84 -14.71 -6.75 16.83
C ILE A 84 -14.56 -8.19 17.33
N TRP A 85 -13.46 -8.87 16.99
CA TRP A 85 -13.30 -10.31 17.21
C TRP A 85 -12.55 -10.68 18.50
N ASN A 86 -11.93 -9.72 19.19
CA ASN A 86 -11.39 -9.92 20.55
C ASN A 86 -12.38 -9.51 21.67
N GLN A 87 -13.66 -9.37 21.37
CA GLN A 87 -14.66 -9.27 22.45
C GLN A 87 -14.92 -10.69 22.98
N PRO A 88 -14.78 -10.95 24.29
CA PRO A 88 -15.02 -12.27 24.88
C PRO A 88 -16.47 -12.72 24.72
#